data_AF-A0A3B0UAY2-F1
#
_entry.id   AF-A0A3B0UAY2-F1
#
_cell.length_a   1.000
_cell.length_b   1.000
_cell.length_c   1.000
_cell.angle_alpha   90.00
_cell.angle_beta   90.00
_cell.angle_gamma   90.00
#
_symmetry.space_group_name_H-M   'P 1'
#
loop_
_entity.id
_entity.type
_entity.pdbx_description
1 polymer ?
#
loop_
_entity_poly.entity_id
_entity_poly.type
_entity_poly.pdbx_seq_one_letter_code
_entity_poly.pdbx_strand_id
1 'polypeptide(L)'
;MSLKQVFPFLDWLPLVKKTWKDDLIAGLTGTIIVIPQAVAFALIAGMPPVYGFYIAMVAPIIAALWGSSYHLISGPTTTSSIVVFAIITKYYHPENEID
;
A
#
# COMPACT_ATOMS: atom_id res chain seq x y z
N MET A 1 -18.73 -3.44 -22.23
CA MET A 1 -17.96 -2.91 -21.09
C MET A 1 -16.93 -1.95 -21.66
N SER A 2 -16.89 -0.69 -21.20
CA SER A 2 -15.92 0.28 -21.70
C SER A 2 -14.53 -0.05 -21.19
N LEU A 3 -13.49 0.16 -22.00
CA LEU A 3 -12.09 -0.13 -21.62
C LEU A 3 -11.67 0.62 -20.35
N LYS A 4 -12.26 1.80 -20.11
CA LYS A 4 -12.08 2.62 -18.90
C LYS A 4 -12.65 2.00 -17.62
N GLN A 5 -13.68 1.14 -17.75
CA GLN A 5 -14.25 0.42 -16.60
C GLN A 5 -13.38 -0.77 -16.18
N VAL A 6 -12.57 -1.30 -17.09
CA VAL A 6 -11.63 -2.41 -16.82
C VAL A 6 -10.26 -1.88 -16.41
N PHE A 7 -9.83 -0.77 -17.01
CA PHE A 7 -8.55 -0.10 -16.75
C PHE A 7 -8.76 1.38 -16.37
N PRO A 8 -9.12 1.66 -15.10
CA PRO A 8 -9.41 3.01 -14.61
C PRO A 8 -8.24 3.99 -14.80
N PHE A 9 -7.00 3.49 -14.83
CA PHE A 9 -5.83 4.35 -14.99
C PHE A 9 -5.79 5.15 -16.30
N LEU A 10 -6.51 4.70 -17.33
CA LEU A 10 -6.62 5.42 -18.59
C LEU A 10 -7.34 6.78 -18.45
N ASP A 11 -8.15 6.96 -17.41
CA ASP A 11 -8.83 8.23 -17.15
C ASP A 11 -7.91 9.26 -16.51
N TRP A 12 -6.97 8.84 -15.66
CA TRP A 12 -6.08 9.77 -14.97
C TRP A 12 -4.70 9.97 -15.63
N LEU A 13 -4.24 9.02 -16.45
CA LEU A 13 -2.94 9.12 -17.12
C LEU A 13 -2.73 10.44 -17.90
N PRO A 14 -3.74 11.02 -18.59
CA PRO A 14 -3.58 12.30 -19.27
C PRO A 14 -3.41 13.51 -18.33
N LEU A 15 -3.91 13.42 -17.09
CA LEU A 15 -3.84 14.49 -16.09
C LEU A 15 -2.42 14.65 -15.54
N VAL A 16 -1.70 13.53 -15.35
CA VAL A 16 -0.31 13.49 -14.85
C VAL A 16 0.62 14.38 -15.66
N LYS A 17 0.40 14.51 -16.98
CA LYS A 17 1.22 15.39 -17.82
C LYS A 17 1.21 16.85 -17.37
N LYS A 18 0.15 17.29 -16.68
CA LYS A 18 0.00 18.67 -16.19
C LYS A 18 0.58 18.85 -14.79
N THR A 19 0.54 17.83 -13.94
CA THR A 19 0.86 17.90 -12.51
C THR A 19 2.12 17.12 -12.10
N TRP A 20 2.87 16.55 -13.05
CA TRP A 20 3.98 15.62 -12.77
C TRP A 20 5.01 16.12 -11.76
N LYS A 21 5.27 17.43 -11.68
CA LYS A 21 6.21 18.02 -10.70
C LYS A 21 5.65 17.91 -9.28
N ASP A 22 4.40 18.31 -9.11
CA ASP A 22 3.71 18.29 -7.82
C ASP A 22 3.50 16.84 -7.38
N ASP A 23 3.11 15.95 -8.30
CA ASP A 23 2.93 14.53 -8.05
C ASP A 23 4.25 13.85 -7.64
N LEU A 24 5.39 14.25 -8.24
CA LEU A 24 6.71 13.74 -7.86
C LEU A 24 7.09 14.15 -6.44
N ILE A 25 6.89 15.42 -6.07
CA ILE A 25 7.17 15.93 -4.72
C ILE A 25 6.25 15.24 -3.69
N ALA A 26 4.97 15.09 -4.01
CA ALA A 26 4.00 14.39 -3.18
C ALA A 26 4.39 12.91 -2.99
N GLY A 27 4.79 12.22 -4.06
CA GLY A 27 5.23 10.83 -4.03
C GLY A 27 6.49 10.61 -3.19
N LEU A 28 7.49 11.49 -3.33
CA LEU A 28 8.71 11.44 -2.52
C LEU A 28 8.40 11.68 -1.03
N THR A 29 7.59 12.68 -0.72
CA THR A 29 7.18 13.00 0.65
C THR A 29 6.40 11.82 1.26
N GLY A 30 5.45 11.26 0.52
CA GLY A 30 4.68 10.09 0.93
C GLY A 30 5.54 8.87 1.16
N THR A 31 6.57 8.64 0.32
CA THR A 31 7.50 7.51 0.47
C THR A 31 8.30 7.61 1.77
N ILE A 32 8.78 8.80 2.13
CA ILE A 32 9.51 9.01 3.38
C ILE A 32 8.64 8.67 4.59
N ILE A 33 7.35 9.03 4.55
CA ILE A 33 6.40 8.78 5.64
C ILE A 33 5.99 7.30 5.69
N VAL A 34 5.76 6.67 4.53
CA VAL A 34 5.18 5.31 4.48
C VAL A 34 6.16 4.24 4.92
N ILE A 35 7.47 4.44 4.77
CA ILE A 35 8.49 3.44 5.16
C ILE A 35 8.40 3.07 6.65
N PRO A 36 8.57 3.99 7.61
CA PRO A 36 8.47 3.65 9.02
C PRO A 36 7.07 3.17 9.41
N GLN A 37 6.03 3.76 8.79
CA GLN A 37 4.63 3.37 9.03
C GLN A 37 4.36 1.91 8.62
N ALA A 38 4.85 1.49 7.47
CA ALA A 38 4.63 0.14 6.96
C ALA A 38 5.38 -0.92 7.78
N VAL A 39 6.59 -0.60 8.25
CA VAL A 39 7.33 -1.46 9.19
C VAL A 39 6.54 -1.63 10.48
N ALA A 40 6.02 -0.55 11.05
CA ALA A 40 5.18 -0.62 12.26
C ALA A 40 3.93 -1.49 12.04
N PHE A 41 3.29 -1.38 10.88
CA PHE A 41 2.11 -2.18 10.53
C PHE A 41 2.42 -3.67 10.34
N ALA A 42 3.58 -4.02 9.76
CA ALA A 42 4.02 -5.42 9.71
C ALA A 42 4.22 -6.00 11.11
N LEU A 43 4.80 -5.22 12.02
CA LEU A 43 4.98 -5.64 13.42
C LEU A 43 3.63 -5.81 14.14
N ILE A 44 2.66 -4.92 13.91
CA ILE A 44 1.28 -5.09 14.42
C ILE A 44 0.63 -6.35 13.84
N ALA A 45 0.93 -6.69 12.59
CA ALA A 45 0.47 -7.91 11.95
C ALA A 45 1.16 -9.19 12.47
N GLY A 46 2.15 -9.07 13.37
CA GLY A 46 2.97 -10.19 13.84
C GLY A 46 3.91 -10.76 12.78
N MET A 47 4.28 -9.94 11.78
CA MET A 47 5.10 -10.34 10.64
C MET A 47 6.49 -9.69 10.70
N PRO A 48 7.52 -10.32 10.11
CA PRO A 48 8.82 -9.68 9.94
C PRO A 48 8.74 -8.31 9.24
N PRO A 49 9.54 -7.31 9.65
CA PRO A 49 9.52 -5.94 9.10
C PRO A 49 9.59 -5.84 7.57
N VAL A 50 10.26 -6.79 6.91
CA VAL A 50 10.42 -6.85 5.46
C VAL A 50 9.07 -6.89 4.73
N TYR A 51 8.05 -7.52 5.32
CA TYR A 51 6.71 -7.57 4.74
C TYR A 51 6.03 -6.20 4.67
N GLY A 52 6.40 -5.27 5.56
CA GLY A 52 5.95 -3.88 5.50
C GLY A 52 6.38 -3.21 4.20
N PHE A 53 7.64 -3.38 3.79
CA PHE A 53 8.16 -2.83 2.54
C PHE A 53 7.47 -3.41 1.31
N TYR A 54 7.26 -4.73 1.27
CA TYR A 54 6.58 -5.37 0.14
C TYR A 54 5.17 -4.82 -0.06
N ILE A 55 4.39 -4.70 1.01
CA ILE A 55 3.03 -4.19 0.92
C ILE A 55 2.99 -2.68 0.64
N ALA A 56 3.92 -1.90 1.21
CA ALA A 56 4.04 -0.48 0.93
C ALA A 56 4.42 -0.17 -0.53
N MET A 57 4.97 -1.13 -1.28
CA MET A 57 5.26 -0.97 -2.70
C MET A 57 4.14 -1.53 -3.57
N VAL A 58 3.73 -2.77 -3.33
CA VAL A 58 2.82 -3.50 -4.23
C VAL A 58 1.39 -2.97 -4.13
N ALA A 59 0.88 -2.69 -2.91
CA ALA A 59 -0.51 -2.27 -2.74
C ALA A 59 -0.80 -0.90 -3.40
N PRO A 60 0.04 0.14 -3.26
CA PRO A 60 -0.17 1.40 -3.97
C PRO A 60 -0.12 1.26 -5.49
N ILE A 61 0.75 0.38 -6.04
CA ILE A 61 0.82 0.15 -7.50
C ILE A 61 -0.50 -0.44 -8.00
N ILE A 62 -1.00 -1.49 -7.33
CA ILE A 62 -2.27 -2.12 -7.70
C ILE A 62 -3.42 -1.12 -7.55
N ALA A 63 -3.45 -0.38 -6.44
CA ALA A 63 -4.46 0.62 -6.16
C ALA A 63 -4.41 1.81 -7.13
N ALA A 64 -3.25 2.23 -7.61
CA ALA A 64 -3.14 3.29 -8.61
C ALA A 64 -3.69 2.83 -9.98
N LEU A 65 -3.49 1.57 -10.34
CA LEU A 65 -3.94 1.03 -11.63
C LEU A 65 -5.46 0.79 -11.69
N TRP A 66 -6.06 0.30 -10.59
CA TRP A 66 -7.49 -0.04 -10.49
C TRP A 66 -8.33 0.91 -9.64
N GLY A 67 -7.72 1.89 -9.00
CA GLY A 67 -8.40 2.89 -8.21
C GLY A 67 -9.14 3.91 -9.08
N SER A 68 -10.31 4.33 -8.63
CA SER A 68 -11.11 5.37 -9.28
C SER A 68 -10.72 6.79 -8.86
N SER A 69 -9.83 6.95 -7.86
CA SER A 69 -9.44 8.24 -7.29
C SER A 69 -7.99 8.56 -7.63
N TYR A 70 -7.78 9.78 -8.13
CA TYR A 70 -6.46 10.26 -8.56
C TYR A 70 -5.49 10.54 -7.40
N HIS A 71 -6.01 11.03 -6.27
CA HIS A 71 -5.17 11.45 -5.13
C HIS A 71 -5.13 10.42 -4.00
N LEU A 72 -5.91 9.34 -4.10
CA LEU A 72 -5.99 8.36 -3.02
C LEU A 72 -4.76 7.46 -3.04
N ILE A 73 -4.04 7.42 -1.93
CA ILE A 73 -2.98 6.45 -1.69
C ILE A 73 -3.56 5.31 -0.85
N SER A 74 -3.45 4.08 -1.35
CA SER A 74 -3.90 2.88 -0.66
C SER A 74 -2.69 2.05 -0.23
N GLY A 75 -2.68 1.58 1.01
CA GLY A 75 -1.54 0.83 1.57
C GLY A 75 -1.95 0.05 2.82
N PRO A 76 -0.97 -0.48 3.58
CA PRO A 76 -1.26 -1.14 4.84
C PRO A 76 -1.85 -0.13 5.83
N THR A 77 -2.83 -0.55 6.61
CA THR A 77 -3.45 0.24 7.67
C THR A 77 -3.38 -0.51 9.00
N THR A 78 -3.53 0.21 10.11
CA THR A 78 -3.64 -0.41 11.44
C THR A 78 -4.75 -1.47 11.46
N THR A 79 -5.93 -1.15 10.90
CA THR A 79 -7.07 -2.06 10.85
C THR A 79 -6.76 -3.34 10.07
N SER A 80 -6.20 -3.23 8.86
CA SER A 80 -5.82 -4.42 8.08
C SER A 80 -4.77 -5.26 8.80
N SER A 81 -3.84 -4.62 9.52
CA SER A 81 -2.76 -5.31 10.24
C SER A 81 -3.29 -6.15 11.39
N ILE A 82 -4.22 -5.59 12.18
CA ILE A 82 -4.89 -6.31 13.29
C ILE A 82 -5.73 -7.46 12.76
N VAL A 83 -6.47 -7.24 11.66
CA VAL A 83 -7.29 -8.30 11.04
C VAL A 83 -6.40 -9.43 10.53
N VAL A 84 -5.29 -9.11 9.87
CA VAL A 84 -4.31 -10.09 9.43
C VAL A 84 -3.79 -10.86 10.63
N PHE A 85 -3.26 -10.19 11.67
CA PHE A 85 -2.79 -10.85 12.91
C PHE A 85 -3.83 -11.83 13.50
N ALA A 86 -5.09 -11.40 13.63
CA ALA A 86 -6.17 -12.22 14.19
C ALA A 86 -6.49 -13.47 13.34
N ILE A 87 -6.16 -13.47 12.05
CA ILE A 87 -6.33 -14.60 11.14
C ILE A 87 -5.10 -15.51 11.14
N ILE A 88 -3.90 -14.96 10.95
CA ILE A 88 -2.68 -15.78 10.83
C ILE A 88 -2.29 -16.45 12.14
N THR A 89 -2.56 -15.85 13.30
CA THR A 89 -2.27 -16.46 14.61
C THR A 89 -2.97 -17.80 14.86
N LYS A 90 -4.02 -18.13 14.08
CA LYS A 90 -4.68 -19.44 14.11
C LYS A 90 -3.87 -20.55 13.41
N TYR A 91 -2.95 -20.18 12.53
CA TYR A 91 -2.20 -21.09 11.67
C TYR A 91 -0.69 -20.99 11.88
N TYR A 92 -0.24 -19.86 12.42
CA TYR A 92 1.16 -19.51 12.57
C TYR A 92 1.36 -18.78 13.91
N HIS A 93 2.29 -19.28 14.72
CA HIS A 93 2.63 -18.70 16.02
C HIS A 93 3.85 -17.78 15.84
N PRO A 94 3.66 -16.44 15.86
CA PRO A 94 4.73 -15.49 15.59
C PRO A 94 5.85 -15.53 16.64
N GLU A 95 5.63 -16.15 17.81
CA GLU A 95 6.67 -16.42 18.81
C GLU A 95 7.82 -17.33 18.33
N ASN A 96 7.63 -18.14 17.27
CA ASN A 96 8.62 -19.13 16.83
C ASN A 96 9.73 -18.59 15.90
N GLU A 97 9.67 -17.32 15.48
CA GLU A 97 10.66 -16.68 14.58
C GLU A 97 11.53 -15.62 15.29
N ILE A 98 11.38 -15.45 16.61
CA ILE A 98 12.13 -14.45 17.40
C ILE A 98 13.40 -15.08 18.05
N ASP A 99 13.66 -16.37 17.81
CA ASP A 99 14.90 -17.08 18.21
C ASP A 99 15.96 -17.11 17.10
#